data_AF-A0A3M5G1P4-F1
#
_entry.id   AF-A0A3M5G1P4-F1
#
_cell.length_a   1.000
_cell.length_b   1.000
_cell.length_c   1.000
_cell.angle_alpha   90.00
_cell.angle_beta   90.00
_cell.angle_gamma   90.00
#
_symmetry.space_group_name_H-M   'P 1'
#
loop_
_entity.id
_entity.type
_entity.pdbx_description
1 polymer ?
#
loop_
_entity_poly.entity_id
_entity_poly.type
_entity_poly.pdbx_seq_one_letter_code
_entity_poly.pdbx_strand_id
1 'polypeptide(L)'
;MFRRIVLLTCAVLLTACQSNSINRDFDAQRDFGGYRSWSWKEPAVQYQPDNDPRLKSDLTEQRLRQSIGEQLDQRGLRMATAGARPDLKVQAWLIVENRQQTVSTNYGGGWNP
;
A
#
# COMPACT_ATOMS: atom_id res chain seq x y z
N MET A 1 34.08 -27.35 0.82
CA MET A 1 32.95 -27.04 1.73
C MET A 1 32.70 -25.54 1.84
N PHE A 2 33.71 -24.70 2.14
CA PHE A 2 33.56 -23.25 2.34
C PHE A 2 32.84 -22.49 1.19
N ARG A 3 33.19 -22.77 -0.07
CA ARG A 3 32.53 -22.17 -1.25
C ARG A 3 31.02 -22.46 -1.33
N ARG A 4 30.58 -23.64 -0.89
CA ARG A 4 29.15 -24.00 -0.87
C ARG A 4 28.41 -23.27 0.25
N ILE A 5 29.08 -23.08 1.40
CA ILE A 5 28.55 -22.31 2.53
C ILE A 5 28.36 -20.84 2.12
N VAL A 6 29.37 -20.23 1.50
CA VAL A 6 29.28 -18.83 1.01
C VAL A 6 28.14 -18.66 -0.01
N LEU A 7 27.99 -19.59 -0.95
CA LEU A 7 26.90 -19.55 -1.93
C LEU A 7 25.51 -19.70 -1.28
N LEU A 8 25.38 -20.59 -0.30
CA LEU A 8 24.13 -20.79 0.45
C LEU A 8 23.80 -19.54 1.29
N THR A 9 24.77 -18.93 1.95
CA THR A 9 24.56 -17.68 2.71
C THR A 9 24.15 -16.54 1.79
N CYS A 10 24.78 -16.37 0.62
CA CYS A 10 24.34 -15.39 -0.38
C CYS A 10 22.92 -15.65 -0.89
N ALA A 11 22.54 -16.91 -1.11
CA ALA A 11 21.18 -17.25 -1.53
C ALA A 11 20.13 -16.91 -0.47
N VAL A 12 20.43 -17.13 0.82
CA VAL A 12 19.55 -16.78 1.94
C VAL A 12 19.43 -15.26 2.12
N LEU A 13 20.50 -14.50 1.88
CA LEU A 13 20.46 -13.04 1.98
C LEU A 13 19.54 -12.37 0.93
N LEU A 14 19.26 -13.05 -0.19
CA LEU A 14 18.36 -12.54 -1.24
C LEU A 14 16.87 -12.59 -0.85
N THR A 15 16.48 -13.33 0.20
CA THR A 15 15.06 -13.39 0.63
C THR A 15 14.67 -12.25 1.58
N ALA A 16 15.56 -11.30 1.86
CA ALA A 16 15.33 -10.19 2.79
C ALA A 16 14.42 -9.06 2.23
N CYS A 17 13.86 -9.21 1.03
CA CYS A 17 12.85 -8.28 0.52
C CYS A 17 11.54 -8.44 1.32
N GLN A 18 11.45 -7.71 2.43
CA GLN A 18 10.27 -7.62 3.27
C GLN A 18 9.08 -7.13 2.45
N SER A 19 8.13 -8.02 2.15
CA SER A 19 6.87 -7.66 1.50
C SER A 19 5.96 -6.96 2.52
N ASN A 20 5.50 -5.75 2.21
CA ASN A 20 4.45 -5.11 3.00
C ASN A 20 3.15 -5.94 2.89
N SER A 21 2.51 -6.21 4.02
CA SER A 21 1.20 -6.88 4.04
C SER A 21 0.14 -5.93 3.48
N ILE A 22 -0.40 -6.24 2.30
CA ILE A 22 -1.47 -5.48 1.66
C ILE A 22 -2.78 -6.26 1.84
N ASN A 23 -3.73 -5.70 2.58
CA ASN A 23 -5.10 -6.22 2.60
C ASN A 23 -5.84 -5.74 1.36
N ARG A 24 -6.53 -6.65 0.66
CA ARG A 24 -7.28 -6.35 -0.57
C ARG A 24 -8.67 -6.91 -0.42
N ASP A 25 -9.66 -6.03 -0.47
CA ASP A 25 -11.08 -6.38 -0.47
C ASP A 25 -11.71 -5.83 -1.75
N PHE A 26 -12.42 -6.68 -2.49
CA PHE A 26 -13.07 -6.33 -3.75
C PHE A 26 -14.22 -7.31 -4.06
N ASP A 27 -15.17 -6.86 -4.87
CA ASP A 27 -16.28 -7.69 -5.34
C ASP A 27 -15.81 -8.70 -6.40
N ALA A 28 -15.77 -9.99 -6.03
CA ALA A 28 -15.34 -11.06 -6.91
C ALA A 28 -16.32 -11.39 -8.06
N GLN A 29 -17.57 -10.91 -8.00
CA GLN A 29 -18.55 -11.08 -9.07
C GLN A 29 -18.44 -9.98 -10.14
N ARG A 30 -17.66 -8.93 -9.88
CA ARG A 30 -17.50 -7.80 -10.79
C ARG A 30 -16.45 -8.10 -11.86
N ASP A 31 -16.81 -7.95 -13.13
CA ASP A 31 -15.84 -7.98 -14.23
C ASP A 31 -15.07 -6.65 -14.30
N PHE A 32 -13.83 -6.65 -13.80
CA PHE A 32 -12.91 -5.52 -13.93
C PHE A 32 -12.13 -5.51 -15.25
N GLY A 33 -12.13 -6.62 -16.01
CA GLY A 33 -11.40 -6.74 -17.27
C GLY A 33 -11.98 -5.87 -18.39
N GLY A 34 -13.26 -5.51 -18.29
CA GLY A 34 -13.93 -4.59 -19.21
C GLY A 34 -13.58 -3.11 -19.02
N TYR A 35 -12.96 -2.72 -17.91
CA TYR A 35 -12.66 -1.32 -17.65
C TYR A 35 -11.47 -0.80 -18.45
N ARG A 36 -11.59 0.43 -18.93
CA ARG A 36 -10.59 1.09 -19.76
C ARG A 36 -10.26 2.49 -19.28
N SER A 37 -11.18 3.14 -18.58
CA SER A 37 -11.06 4.53 -18.17
C SER A 37 -11.24 4.72 -16.66
N TRP A 38 -10.50 5.67 -16.10
CA TRP A 38 -10.63 6.04 -14.69
C TRP A 38 -10.53 7.55 -14.49
N SER A 39 -11.12 8.06 -13.41
CA SER A 39 -10.88 9.44 -12.95
C SER A 39 -10.66 9.45 -11.45
N TRP A 40 -10.13 10.56 -10.95
CA TRP A 40 -10.19 10.86 -9.54
C TRP A 40 -11.64 11.06 -9.10
N LYS A 41 -11.95 10.66 -7.87
CA LYS A 41 -13.07 11.17 -7.10
C LYS A 41 -12.53 12.33 -6.26
N GLU A 42 -13.08 13.52 -6.41
CA GLU A 42 -12.65 14.68 -5.64
C GLU A 42 -13.18 14.61 -4.19
N PRO A 43 -12.34 14.88 -3.17
CA PRO A 43 -10.89 15.09 -3.27
C PRO A 43 -10.13 13.78 -3.55
N ALA A 44 -9.10 13.85 -4.41
CA ALA A 44 -8.35 12.68 -4.88
C ALA A 44 -7.65 11.91 -3.74
N VAL A 45 -7.09 12.66 -2.78
CA VAL A 45 -6.42 12.16 -1.58
C VAL A 45 -7.08 12.77 -0.35
N GLN A 46 -7.45 11.93 0.62
CA GLN A 46 -7.94 12.35 1.93
C GLN A 46 -6.90 12.02 3.01
N TYR A 47 -6.89 12.81 4.07
CA TYR A 47 -5.99 12.67 5.21
C TYR A 47 -6.80 12.46 6.47
N GLN A 48 -6.40 11.49 7.30
CA GLN A 48 -7.03 11.23 8.59
C GLN A 48 -5.95 11.09 9.68
N PRO A 49 -6.07 11.79 10.83
CA PRO A 49 -7.07 12.83 11.10
C PRO A 49 -6.87 14.08 10.22
N ASP A 50 -7.98 14.73 9.86
CA ASP A 50 -8.01 15.89 8.96
C ASP A 50 -7.61 17.21 9.63
N ASN A 51 -7.60 17.23 10.97
CA ASN A 51 -7.29 18.39 11.80
C ASN A 51 -5.80 18.58 12.13
N ASP A 52 -4.92 17.68 11.69
CA ASP A 52 -3.47 17.80 11.91
C ASP A 52 -2.77 18.36 10.66
N PRO A 53 -2.35 19.64 10.65
CA PRO A 53 -1.71 20.25 9.49
C PRO A 53 -0.35 19.62 9.15
N ARG A 54 0.25 18.83 10.05
CA ARG A 54 1.52 18.12 9.78
C ARG A 54 1.33 16.94 8.82
N LEU A 55 0.11 16.42 8.71
CA LEU A 55 -0.20 15.29 7.85
C LEU A 55 -0.46 15.70 6.40
N LYS A 56 -1.01 16.91 6.20
CA LYS A 56 -1.33 17.43 4.88
C LYS A 56 -0.07 17.94 4.19
N SER A 57 0.25 17.37 3.02
CA SER A 57 1.41 17.78 2.22
C SER A 57 1.11 17.68 0.73
N ASP A 58 1.29 18.80 0.01
CA ASP A 58 1.08 18.86 -1.45
C ASP A 58 2.03 17.91 -2.20
N LEU A 59 3.28 17.79 -1.72
CA LEU A 59 4.27 16.88 -2.32
C LEU A 59 3.89 15.41 -2.12
N THR A 60 3.34 15.06 -0.95
CA THR A 60 2.83 13.70 -0.69
C THR A 60 1.62 13.40 -1.56
N GLU A 61 0.69 14.34 -1.70
CA GLU A 61 -0.46 14.19 -2.61
C GLU A 61 0.01 13.98 -4.06
N GLN A 62 0.94 14.81 -4.54
CA GLN A 62 1.48 14.67 -5.90
C GLN A 62 2.10 13.29 -6.13
N ARG A 63 2.91 12.81 -5.18
CA ARG A 63 3.55 11.48 -5.26
C ARG A 63 2.53 10.34 -5.24
N LEU A 64 1.50 10.43 -4.40
CA LEU A 64 0.42 9.45 -4.35
C LEU A 64 -0.33 9.40 -5.67
N ARG A 65 -0.71 10.57 -6.21
CA ARG A 65 -1.43 10.66 -7.48
C ARG A 65 -0.62 10.14 -8.65
N GLN A 66 0.66 10.48 -8.72
CA GLN A 66 1.57 9.98 -9.74
C GLN A 66 1.72 8.46 -9.65
N SER A 67 2.04 7.92 -8.47
CA SER A 67 2.25 6.48 -8.28
C SER A 67 0.98 5.67 -8.60
N ILE A 68 -0.18 6.12 -8.13
CA ILE A 68 -1.46 5.47 -8.45
C ILE A 68 -1.74 5.54 -9.95
N GLY A 69 -1.52 6.69 -10.58
CA GLY A 69 -1.71 6.86 -12.03
C GLY A 69 -0.84 5.90 -12.83
N GLU A 70 0.47 5.86 -12.54
CA GLU A 70 1.42 4.94 -13.19
C GLU A 70 1.02 3.47 -13.01
N GLN A 71 0.55 3.10 -11.81
CA GLN A 71 0.08 1.74 -11.53
C GLN A 71 -1.19 1.38 -12.30
N LEU A 72 -2.12 2.33 -12.48
CA LEU A 72 -3.34 2.11 -13.28
C LEU A 72 -3.01 2.02 -14.77
N ASP A 73 -2.09 2.87 -15.26
CA ASP A 73 -1.60 2.83 -16.63
C ASP A 73 -0.91 1.49 -16.96
N GLN A 74 -0.09 0.97 -16.03
CA GLN A 74 0.52 -0.36 -16.16
C GLN A 74 -0.50 -1.50 -16.25
N ARG A 75 -1.72 -1.29 -15.74
CA ARG A 75 -2.85 -2.24 -15.82
C ARG A 75 -3.75 -1.98 -17.03
N GLY A 76 -3.38 -1.05 -17.90
CA GLY A 76 -4.11 -0.73 -19.14
C GLY A 76 -5.28 0.23 -18.98
N LEU A 77 -5.48 0.80 -17.78
CA LEU A 77 -6.48 1.84 -17.55
C LEU A 77 -5.91 3.19 -17.96
N ARG A 78 -6.71 4.04 -18.62
CA ARG A 78 -6.32 5.40 -19.02
C ARG A 78 -7.13 6.43 -18.25
N MET A 79 -6.52 7.56 -17.92
CA MET A 79 -7.26 8.65 -17.32
C MET A 79 -8.33 9.15 -18.31
N ALA A 80 -9.57 9.28 -17.83
CA ALA A 80 -10.70 9.75 -18.62
C ALA A 80 -10.49 11.22 -19.03
N THR A 81 -10.92 11.57 -20.23
CA THR A 81 -10.92 12.95 -20.72
C THR A 81 -11.89 13.81 -19.92
N ALA A 82 -11.61 15.12 -19.86
CA ALA A 82 -12.48 16.06 -19.15
C ALA A 82 -13.92 15.98 -19.67
N GLY A 83 -14.88 15.80 -18.76
CA GLY A 83 -16.31 15.68 -19.08
C GLY A 83 -16.77 14.28 -19.50
N ALA A 84 -15.86 13.34 -19.76
CA ALA A 84 -16.23 11.94 -20.00
C ALA A 84 -16.56 11.22 -18.68
N ARG A 85 -17.55 10.32 -18.72
CA ARG A 85 -17.85 9.45 -17.58
C ARG A 85 -16.80 8.32 -17.53
N PRO A 86 -16.04 8.18 -16.43
CA PRO A 86 -15.08 7.09 -16.29
C PRO A 86 -15.78 5.77 -15.91
N ASP A 87 -15.12 4.65 -16.20
CA ASP A 87 -15.54 3.33 -15.70
C ASP A 87 -15.26 3.21 -14.19
N LEU A 88 -14.16 3.80 -13.73
CA LEU A 88 -13.70 3.77 -12.35
C LEU A 88 -13.49 5.17 -11.77
N LYS A 89 -13.91 5.35 -10.52
CA LYS A 89 -13.52 6.49 -9.69
C LYS A 89 -12.57 6.04 -8.60
N VAL A 90 -11.43 6.73 -8.50
CA VAL A 90 -10.35 6.37 -7.56
C VAL A 90 -10.19 7.46 -6.50
N GLN A 91 -10.00 7.05 -5.25
CA GLN A 91 -9.69 7.92 -4.12
C GLN A 91 -8.69 7.21 -3.22
N ALA A 92 -7.69 7.96 -2.74
CA ALA A 92 -6.73 7.46 -1.77
C ALA A 92 -6.96 8.09 -0.40
N TRP A 93 -6.60 7.36 0.65
CA TRP A 93 -6.65 7.82 2.03
C TRP A 93 -5.29 7.61 2.67
N LEU A 94 -4.75 8.66 3.28
CA LEU A 94 -3.58 8.61 4.14
C LEU A 94 -4.06 8.70 5.59
N ILE A 95 -4.00 7.59 6.30
CA ILE A 95 -4.49 7.47 7.66
C ILE A 95 -3.29 7.29 8.60
N VAL A 96 -3.19 8.16 9.60
CA VAL A 96 -2.21 8.05 10.69
C VAL A 96 -2.94 7.73 11.97
N GLU A 97 -2.70 6.53 12.47
CA GLU A 97 -3.24 6.03 13.73
C GLU A 97 -2.11 5.76 14.71
N ASN A 98 -2.34 6.10 15.98
CA ASN A 98 -1.43 5.71 17.05
C ASN A 98 -1.79 4.30 17.52
N ARG A 99 -1.09 3.29 16.99
CA ARG A 99 -1.27 1.90 17.47
C ARG A 99 -0.41 1.65 18.71
N GLN A 100 -1.05 1.38 19.84
CA GLN A 100 -0.37 0.74 20.96
C GLN A 100 -0.28 -0.77 20.69
N GLN A 101 0.94 -1.27 20.46
CA GLN A 101 1.20 -2.70 20.45
C GLN A 101 1.53 -3.16 21.86
N THR A 102 0.60 -3.84 22.53
CA THR A 102 0.87 -4.49 23.81
C THR A 102 1.70 -5.75 23.56
N VAL A 103 3.02 -5.67 23.71
CA VAL A 103 3.90 -6.84 23.70
C VAL A 103 3.98 -7.38 25.13
N SER A 104 3.24 -8.46 25.43
CA SER A 104 3.43 -9.16 26.72
C SER A 104 4.61 -10.12 26.58
N THR A 105 5.79 -9.71 27.03
CA THR A 105 6.93 -10.62 27.19
C THR A 105 6.77 -11.34 28.52
N ASN A 106 6.29 -12.58 28.49
CA ASN A 106 6.22 -13.41 29.69
C ASN A 106 7.59 -14.08 29.89
N TYR A 107 8.41 -13.53 30.79
CA TYR A 107 9.64 -14.20 31.24
C TYR A 107 9.30 -15.05 32.47
N GLY A 108 8.84 -16.28 32.20
CA GLY A 108 8.47 -17.27 33.22
C GLY A 108 9.15 -18.60 32.94
N GLY A 109 10.46 -18.67 33.18
CA GLY A 109 11.21 -19.93 33.26
C GLY A 109 11.44 -20.29 34.73
N GLY A 110 10.55 -21.12 35.27
CA GLY A 110 10.59 -21.53 36.68
C GLY A 110 11.79 -22.41 37.01
N TRP A 111 12.45 -22.09 38.12
CA TRP A 111 13.13 -23.02 39.03
C TRP A 111 13.01 -22.41 40.42
N ASN A 112 12.25 -23.06 41.30
CA ASN A 112 12.28 -22.81 42.75
C ASN A 112 12.97 -24.04 43.38
N PRO A 113 13.85 -23.88 44.38
CA PRO A 113 14.69 -24.96 44.91
C PRO A 113 13.89 -26.07 45.60
#